data_AF-A0AA46PUS2-F1
#
_entry.id   AF-A0AA46PUS2-F1
#
_cell.length_a   1.000
_cell.length_b   1.000
_cell.length_c   1.000
_cell.angle_alpha   90.00
_cell.angle_beta   90.00
_cell.angle_gamma   90.00
#
_symmetry.space_group_name_H-M   'P 1'
#
loop_
_entity.id
_entity.type
_entity.pdbx_description
1 polymer ?
#
loop_
_entity_poly.entity_id
_entity_poly.type
_entity_poly.pdbx_seq_one_letter_code
_entity_poly.pdbx_strand_id
1 'polypeptide(L)' 'MRDSMSKNISIFFLGVLVSVLLFFIFGSVFMDGGNPAEEAVYTFGTIIVLFMLFIISQMCYLIDLINKKR' A
#
# COMPACT_ATOMS: atom_id res chain seq x y z
N MET A 1 27.51 1.19 -5.11
CA MET A 1 26.87 1.48 -3.81
C MET A 1 25.78 2.57 -3.87
N ARG A 2 25.55 3.23 -5.02
CA ARG A 2 24.51 4.26 -5.22
C ARG A 2 23.16 3.68 -5.68
N ASP A 3 23.18 2.49 -6.28
CA ASP A 3 22.00 1.80 -6.83
C ASP A 3 21.03 1.18 -5.81
N SER A 4 21.46 0.99 -4.54
CA SER A 4 20.59 0.36 -3.53
C SER A 4 19.59 1.32 -2.87
N MET A 5 19.89 2.63 -2.84
CA MET A 5 19.03 3.63 -2.22
C MET A 5 17.84 3.99 -3.12
N SER A 6 18.06 4.07 -4.43
CA SER A 6 17.01 4.36 -5.42
C SER A 6 15.98 3.22 -5.54
N LYS A 7 16.40 1.96 -5.36
CA LYS A 7 15.50 0.80 -5.49
C LYS A 7 14.41 0.76 -4.40
N ASN A 8 14.75 1.14 -3.17
CA ASN A 8 13.79 1.16 -2.06
C ASN A 8 12.78 2.29 -2.21
N ILE A 9 13.24 3.46 -2.66
CA ILE A 9 12.36 4.58 -3.01
C ILE A 9 11.40 4.16 -4.12
N SER A 10 11.89 3.46 -5.14
CA SER A 10 11.05 2.95 -6.23
C SER A 10 9.98 1.98 -5.75
N ILE A 11 10.29 1.06 -4.82
CA ILE A 11 9.33 0.08 -4.28
C ILE A 11 8.24 0.78 -3.45
N PHE A 12 8.62 1.80 -2.68
CA PHE A 12 7.67 2.62 -1.93
C PHE A 12 6.68 3.33 -2.86
N PHE A 13 7.18 4.00 -3.91
CA PHE A 13 6.33 4.63 -4.92
C PHE A 13 5.43 3.65 -5.65
N LEU A 14 5.92 2.43 -5.91
CA LEU A 14 5.14 1.38 -6.54
C LEU A 14 4.00 0.90 -5.63
N GLY A 15 4.25 0.77 -4.33
CA GLY A 15 3.22 0.46 -3.33
C GLY A 15 2.15 1.54 -3.23
N VAL A 16 2.55 2.81 -3.17
CA VAL A 16 1.60 3.95 -3.18
C VAL A 16 0.75 3.93 -4.45
N LEU A 17 1.36 3.70 -5.62
CA LEU A 17 0.65 3.64 -6.89
C LEU A 17 -0.33 2.46 -6.95
N VAL A 18 0.05 1.29 -6.43
CA VAL A 18 -0.85 0.13 -6.30
C VAL A 18 -1.99 0.42 -5.34
N SER A 19 -1.75 1.08 -4.20
CA SER A 19 -2.82 1.48 -3.27
C SER A 19 -3.81 2.45 -3.91
N VAL A 20 -3.32 3.42 -4.70
CA VAL A 20 -4.19 4.35 -5.45
C VAL A 20 -4.99 3.62 -6.54
N LEU A 21 -4.38 2.69 -7.29
CA LEU A 21 -5.09 1.89 -8.28
C LEU A 21 -6.17 1.02 -7.63
N LEU A 22 -5.84 0.36 -6.52
CA LEU A 22 -6.80 -0.42 -5.74
C LEU A 22 -7.94 0.46 -5.23
N PHE A 23 -7.67 1.70 -4.80
CA PHE A 23 -8.72 2.65 -4.42
C PHE A 23 -9.70 2.90 -5.57
N PHE A 24 -9.20 3.16 -6.79
CA PHE A 24 -10.07 3.38 -7.95
C PHE A 24 -10.83 2.11 -8.38
N ILE A 25 -10.19 0.93 -8.31
CA ILE A 25 -10.84 -0.35 -8.65
C ILE A 25 -11.93 -0.67 -7.63
N PHE A 26 -11.64 -0.60 -6.33
CA PHE A 26 -12.65 -0.84 -5.31
C PHE A 26 -13.74 0.24 -5.33
N GLY A 27 -13.38 1.51 -5.49
CA GLY A 27 -14.37 2.58 -5.64
C GLY A 27 -15.31 2.37 -6.83
N SER A 28 -14.82 1.83 -7.94
CA SER A 28 -15.65 1.56 -9.13
C SER A 28 -16.46 0.26 -9.06
N VAL A 29 -15.95 -0.77 -8.35
CA VAL A 29 -16.64 -2.05 -8.20
C VAL A 29 -17.72 -2.01 -7.12
N PHE A 30 -17.52 -1.22 -6.06
CA PHE A 30 -18.42 -1.20 -4.90
C PHE A 30 -19.44 -0.05 -4.93
N MET A 31 -19.32 0.95 -5.80
CA MET A 31 -20.31 2.03 -5.96
C MET A 31 -21.46 1.65 -6.91
N ASP A 32 -22.33 0.72 -6.52
CA ASP A 32 -23.54 0.37 -7.31
C ASP A 32 -24.87 0.53 -6.54
N GLY A 33 -24.90 1.35 -5.49
CA GLY A 33 -26.14 2.07 -5.15
C GLY A 33 -26.94 1.54 -3.98
N GLY A 34 -26.28 1.04 -2.94
CA GLY A 34 -26.91 0.77 -1.65
C GLY A 34 -26.92 2.01 -0.73
N ASN A 35 -25.95 2.06 0.17
CA ASN A 35 -25.74 3.17 1.09
C ASN A 35 -24.29 3.68 0.95
N PRO A 36 -24.09 4.90 0.41
CA PRO A 36 -22.76 5.42 0.11
C PRO A 36 -21.86 5.55 1.35
N ALA A 37 -22.45 5.69 2.54
CA ALA A 37 -21.69 5.73 3.79
C ALA A 37 -21.07 4.36 4.16
N GLU A 38 -21.82 3.26 3.96
CA GLU A 38 -21.34 1.91 4.27
C GLU A 38 -20.28 1.45 3.26
N GLU A 39 -20.52 1.68 1.97
CA GLU A 39 -19.56 1.39 0.90
C GLU A 39 -18.24 2.15 1.08
N ALA A 40 -18.31 3.41 1.50
CA ALA A 40 -17.12 4.19 1.81
C ALA A 40 -16.34 3.58 2.99
N VAL A 41 -17.00 3.25 4.09
CA VAL A 41 -16.33 2.67 5.26
C VAL A 41 -15.65 1.34 4.92
N TYR A 42 -16.30 0.46 4.15
CA TYR A 42 -15.68 -0.80 3.72
C TYR A 42 -14.49 -0.55 2.79
N THR A 43 -14.64 0.31 1.80
CA THR A 43 -13.59 0.61 0.82
C THR A 43 -12.37 1.24 1.49
N PHE A 44 -12.57 2.30 2.29
CA PHE A 44 -11.49 2.94 3.02
C PHE A 44 -10.88 2.01 4.07
N GLY A 45 -11.70 1.23 4.77
CA GLY A 45 -11.25 0.26 5.77
C GLY A 45 -10.32 -0.79 5.15
N THR A 46 -10.71 -1.40 4.03
CA THR A 46 -9.88 -2.38 3.31
C THR A 46 -8.57 -1.75 2.84
N ILE A 47 -8.60 -0.52 2.32
CA ILE A 47 -7.41 0.16 1.81
C ILE A 47 -6.44 0.51 2.93
N ILE A 48 -6.95 0.98 4.08
CA ILE A 48 -6.12 1.27 5.26
C ILE A 48 -5.43 -0.01 5.76
N VAL A 49 -6.16 -1.13 5.83
CA VAL A 49 -5.59 -2.42 6.25
C VAL A 49 -4.50 -2.89 5.28
N LEU A 50 -4.76 -2.86 3.97
CA LEU A 50 -3.77 -3.21 2.95
C LEU A 50 -2.54 -2.31 3.00
N PHE A 51 -2.75 -1.00 3.21
CA PHE A 51 -1.67 -0.03 3.36
C PHE A 51 -0.83 -0.29 4.62
N MET A 52 -1.46 -0.58 5.75
CA MET A 52 -0.75 -0.97 6.98
C MET A 52 0.10 -2.22 6.77
N LEU A 53 -0.44 -3.26 6.14
CA LEU A 53 0.31 -4.48 5.82
C LEU A 53 1.51 -4.20 4.91
N PHE A 54 1.33 -3.33 3.91
CA PHE A 54 2.41 -2.91 3.02
C PHE A 54 3.52 -2.18 3.79
N ILE A 55 3.16 -1.23 4.66
CA ILE A 55 4.14 -0.50 5.49
C ILE A 55 4.90 -1.45 6.42
N ILE A 56 4.22 -2.40 7.06
CA ILE A 56 4.85 -3.42 7.92
C ILE A 56 5.84 -4.25 7.10
N SER A 57 5.44 -4.71 5.90
CA SER A 57 6.31 -5.46 5.01
C SER A 57 7.57 -4.67 4.61
N GLN A 58 7.42 -3.38 4.29
CA GLN A 58 8.56 -2.52 4.00
C GLN A 58 9.47 -2.31 5.22
N MET A 59 8.92 -2.14 6.42
CA MET A 59 9.73 -2.03 7.64
C MET A 59 10.53 -3.31 7.90
N CYS A 60 9.92 -4.48 7.79
CA CYS A 60 10.61 -5.77 7.93
C CYS A 60 11.73 -5.93 6.90
N TYR A 61 11.48 -5.57 5.64
CA TYR A 61 12.50 -5.60 4.59
C TYR A 61 13.68 -4.67 4.89
N LEU A 62 13.41 -3.45 5.38
CA LEU A 62 14.45 -2.50 5.76
C LEU A 62 15.28 -3.01 6.95
N ILE A 63 14.64 -3.62 7.94
CA ILE A 63 15.32 -4.22 9.10
C ILE A 63 16.24 -5.36 8.65
N ASP A 64 15.75 -6.27 7.79
CA ASP A 64 16.55 -7.36 7.22
C ASP A 64 17.76 -6.82 6.45
N LEU A 65 17.56 -5.80 5.61
CA LEU A 65 18.62 -5.17 4.83
C LEU A 65 19.70 -4.53 5.73
N ILE A 66 19.30 -3.88 6.83
CA ILE A 66 20.23 -3.28 7.80
C ILE A 66 21.02 -4.39 8.52
N ASN A 67 20.34 -5.46 8.95
CA ASN A 67 20.97 -6.58 9.63
C ASN A 67 21.94 -7.35 8.72
N LYS A 68 21.64 -7.49 7.43
CA LYS A 68 22.51 -8.15 6.45
C LYS A 68 23.74 -7.33 6.06
N LYS A 69 23.69 -6.00 6.25
CA LYS A 69 24.80 -5.09 5.96
C LYS A 69 25.77 -4.92 7.14
N ARG A 70 25.33 -5.27 8.36
CA ARG A 70 26.17 -5.39 9.55
C ARG A 70 26.87 -6.75 9.55
#